data_AF-A0A143XLW9-F1
#
_entry.id   AF-A0A143XLW9-F1
#
_cell.length_a   1.000
_cell.length_b   1.000
_cell.length_c   1.000
_cell.angle_alpha   90.00
_cell.angle_beta   90.00
_cell.angle_gamma   90.00
#
_symmetry.space_group_name_H-M   'P 1'
#
loop_
_entity.id
_entity.type
_entity.pdbx_description
1 polymer ?
#
loop_
_entity_poly.entity_id
_entity_poly.type
_entity_poly.pdbx_seq_one_letter_code
_entity_poly.pdbx_strand_id
1 'polypeptide(L)'
;MDNISAIRQHQAVMAWADCAKEIQQFIEKIPDGLLCELFYLCALDGMKLDELQRLDALPAKDRTEKAVMIWKERQIFLQKIYGNDPDRERHKEELHRETKQMFANSEKIWKKLEEGMAETLAIQKSLLEGQKVTSETALNGKGKQIQEKEEKIQELEGQIFSLQEQCDRLQKENQQIKENVKKRDARPKGFRGICWKVRRKAKADAFIAAYLENKEYSREQKEYLLQCLESGDSLREIKTFASPGLTIPMMERLRNLNRKPSAGQRKEE
;
A
#
# COMPACT_ATOMS: atom_id res chain seq x y z
N MET A 1 -4.02 8.73 -96.03
CA MET A 1 -3.62 9.67 -94.96
C MET A 1 -3.73 9.02 -93.58
N ASP A 2 -4.25 7.80 -93.48
CA ASP A 2 -4.62 7.13 -92.22
C ASP A 2 -3.43 6.59 -91.41
N ASN A 3 -2.31 6.23 -92.07
CA ASN A 3 -1.11 5.69 -91.41
C ASN A 3 -0.43 6.68 -90.45
N ILE A 4 -0.50 7.99 -90.72
CA ILE A 4 0.09 9.03 -89.86
C ILE A 4 -0.72 9.17 -88.55
N SER A 5 -2.01 8.84 -88.59
CA SER A 5 -2.88 8.90 -87.40
C SER A 5 -2.60 7.73 -86.45
N ALA A 6 -2.49 6.50 -86.97
CA ALA A 6 -2.24 5.31 -86.17
C ALA A 6 -0.87 5.34 -85.45
N ILE A 7 0.19 5.73 -86.17
CA ILE A 7 1.54 5.85 -85.60
C ILE A 7 1.57 6.86 -84.43
N ARG A 8 0.90 8.01 -84.59
CA ARG A 8 0.81 9.02 -83.51
C ARG A 8 0.05 8.51 -82.30
N GLN A 9 -0.99 7.70 -82.51
CA GLN A 9 -1.74 7.06 -81.42
C GLN A 9 -0.87 6.04 -80.68
N HIS A 10 -0.11 5.21 -81.39
CA HIS A 10 0.84 4.27 -80.76
C HIS A 10 1.90 4.99 -79.95
N GLN A 11 2.49 6.06 -80.49
CA GLN A 11 3.47 6.87 -79.77
C GLN A 11 2.88 7.46 -78.48
N ALA A 12 1.66 7.98 -78.53
CA ALA A 12 0.99 8.53 -77.36
C ALA A 12 0.73 7.47 -76.28
N VAL A 13 0.24 6.28 -76.67
CA VAL A 13 -0.05 5.20 -75.73
C VAL A 13 1.24 4.57 -75.18
N MET A 14 2.27 4.37 -76.00
CA MET A 14 3.58 3.88 -75.52
C MET A 14 4.26 4.88 -74.57
N ALA A 15 4.10 6.19 -74.80
CA ALA A 15 4.57 7.20 -73.87
C ALA A 15 3.78 7.17 -72.55
N TRP A 16 2.46 6.96 -72.61
CA TRP A 16 1.63 6.79 -71.42
C TRP A 16 1.96 5.52 -70.62
N ALA A 17 2.26 4.42 -71.30
CA ALA A 17 2.64 3.14 -70.70
C ALA A 17 4.12 3.09 -70.24
N ASP A 18 4.85 4.21 -70.35
CA ASP A 18 6.27 4.33 -70.00
C ASP A 18 7.17 3.29 -70.71
N CYS A 19 6.84 2.96 -71.96
CA CYS A 19 7.64 2.05 -72.76
C CYS A 19 8.99 2.68 -73.11
N ALA A 20 10.07 1.89 -72.99
CA ALA A 20 11.43 2.32 -73.28
C ALA A 20 11.57 2.94 -74.68
N LYS A 21 12.34 4.03 -74.80
CA LYS A 21 12.48 4.78 -76.07
C LYS A 21 13.08 3.92 -77.18
N GLU A 22 13.94 2.98 -76.83
CA GLU A 22 14.58 2.06 -77.76
C GLU A 22 13.56 1.08 -78.38
N ILE A 23 12.52 0.70 -77.63
CA ILE A 23 11.40 -0.12 -78.14
C ILE A 23 10.54 0.71 -79.09
N GLN A 24 10.27 1.97 -78.75
CA GLN A 24 9.54 2.88 -79.63
C GLN A 24 10.27 3.07 -80.97
N GLN A 25 11.57 3.35 -80.93
CA GLN A 25 12.42 3.49 -82.11
C GLN A 25 12.53 2.20 -82.93
N PHE A 26 12.44 1.03 -82.29
CA PHE A 26 12.42 -0.25 -82.98
C PHE A 26 11.11 -0.43 -83.76
N ILE A 27 9.96 -0.21 -83.13
CA ILE A 27 8.64 -0.36 -83.75
C ILE A 27 8.46 0.63 -84.91
N GLU A 28 8.92 1.88 -84.76
CA GLU A 28 8.85 2.90 -85.82
C GLU A 28 9.61 2.52 -87.10
N LYS A 29 10.60 1.64 -87.01
CA LYS A 29 11.36 1.16 -88.17
C LYS A 29 10.65 0.05 -88.94
N ILE A 30 9.54 -0.49 -88.42
CA ILE A 30 8.79 -1.57 -89.05
C ILE A 30 7.89 -0.99 -90.14
N PRO A 31 8.15 -1.29 -91.43
CA PRO A 31 7.43 -0.66 -92.54
C PRO A 31 6.03 -1.26 -92.77
N ASP A 32 5.82 -2.53 -92.38
CA ASP A 32 4.54 -3.21 -92.53
C ASP A 32 3.61 -2.86 -91.37
N GLY A 33 2.44 -2.29 -91.69
CA GLY A 33 1.49 -1.83 -90.68
C GLY A 33 0.94 -2.95 -89.81
N LEU A 34 0.67 -4.15 -90.35
CA LEU A 34 0.16 -5.28 -89.58
C LEU A 34 1.22 -5.78 -88.59
N LEU A 35 2.47 -5.90 -89.03
CA LEU A 35 3.56 -6.30 -88.14
C LEU A 35 3.83 -5.23 -87.08
N CYS A 36 3.78 -3.95 -87.46
CA CYS A 36 3.94 -2.82 -86.54
C CYS A 36 2.92 -2.86 -85.39
N GLU A 37 1.64 -3.07 -85.71
CA GLU A 37 0.57 -3.26 -84.71
C GLU A 37 0.85 -4.43 -83.76
N LEU A 38 1.29 -5.57 -84.30
CA LEU A 38 1.59 -6.75 -83.48
C LEU A 38 2.78 -6.52 -82.54
N PHE A 39 3.86 -5.89 -83.02
CA PHE A 39 5.02 -5.56 -82.20
C PHE A 39 4.69 -4.49 -81.15
N TYR A 40 3.83 -3.53 -81.49
CA TYR A 40 3.28 -2.57 -80.53
C TYR A 40 2.50 -3.26 -79.41
N LEU A 41 1.62 -4.21 -79.73
CA LEU A 41 0.92 -5.00 -78.71
C LEU A 41 1.89 -5.82 -77.84
N CYS A 42 2.93 -6.41 -78.45
CA CYS A 42 3.94 -7.16 -77.70
C CYS A 42 4.73 -6.26 -76.72
N ALA A 43 5.05 -5.03 -77.15
CA ALA A 43 5.71 -4.04 -76.29
C ALA A 43 4.82 -3.59 -75.13
N LEU A 44 3.52 -3.38 -75.36
CA LEU A 44 2.57 -3.04 -74.30
C LEU A 44 2.38 -4.17 -73.28
N ASP A 45 2.48 -5.43 -73.71
CA ASP A 45 2.47 -6.58 -72.80
C ASP A 45 3.76 -6.66 -71.95
N GLY A 46 4.78 -5.85 -72.27
CA GLY A 46 6.03 -5.75 -71.52
C GLY A 46 7.17 -6.63 -72.05
N MET A 47 7.09 -7.13 -73.29
CA MET A 47 8.23 -7.81 -73.91
C MET A 47 9.41 -6.86 -74.10
N LYS A 48 10.61 -7.34 -73.77
CA LYS A 48 11.83 -6.54 -73.85
C LYS A 48 12.33 -6.41 -75.28
N LEU A 49 13.15 -5.38 -75.51
CA LEU A 49 13.71 -5.09 -76.84
C LEU A 49 14.43 -6.30 -77.45
N ASP A 50 15.20 -7.05 -76.66
CA ASP A 50 15.93 -8.24 -77.13
C ASP A 50 14.99 -9.40 -77.52
N GLU A 51 13.82 -9.52 -76.89
CA GLU A 51 12.79 -10.48 -77.24
C GLU A 51 12.11 -10.08 -78.56
N LEU A 52 11.76 -8.79 -78.71
CA LEU A 52 11.16 -8.26 -79.93
C LEU A 52 12.10 -8.36 -81.14
N GLN A 53 13.39 -8.05 -80.95
CA GLN A 53 14.41 -8.16 -82.01
C GLN A 53 14.63 -9.61 -82.44
N ARG A 54 14.65 -10.56 -81.49
CA ARG A 54 14.73 -11.99 -81.80
C ARG A 54 13.53 -12.45 -82.62
N LEU A 55 12.34 -11.96 -82.28
CA LEU A 55 11.10 -12.28 -82.97
C LEU A 55 11.08 -11.72 -84.41
N ASP A 56 11.58 -10.51 -84.62
CA ASP A 56 11.68 -9.91 -85.95
C ASP A 56 12.74 -10.58 -86.83
N ALA A 57 13.82 -11.09 -86.23
CA ALA A 57 14.87 -11.80 -86.95
C ALA A 57 14.44 -13.20 -87.47
N LEU A 58 13.27 -13.72 -87.06
CA LEU A 58 12.79 -15.02 -87.52
C LEU A 58 12.48 -15.01 -89.03
N PRO A 59 12.95 -16.02 -89.78
CA PRO A 59 12.66 -16.14 -91.20
C PRO A 59 11.19 -16.47 -91.42
N ALA A 60 10.53 -15.73 -92.31
CA ALA A 60 9.16 -15.96 -92.73
C ALA A 60 9.07 -15.80 -94.26
N LYS A 61 8.21 -16.60 -94.90
CA LYS A 61 8.00 -16.58 -96.36
C LYS A 61 7.25 -15.35 -96.81
N ASP A 62 6.28 -14.91 -96.00
CA ASP A 62 5.49 -13.72 -96.23
C ASP A 62 5.09 -13.04 -94.91
N ARG A 63 4.45 -11.87 -95.03
CA ARG A 63 3.99 -11.08 -93.89
C ARG A 63 2.94 -11.78 -93.03
N THR A 64 2.11 -12.64 -93.63
CA THR A 64 1.01 -13.32 -92.94
C THR A 64 1.58 -14.42 -92.04
N GLU A 65 2.52 -15.19 -92.56
CA GLU A 65 3.25 -16.20 -91.79
C GLU A 65 4.01 -15.54 -90.63
N LYS A 66 4.66 -14.40 -90.88
CA LYS A 66 5.36 -13.63 -89.83
C LYS A 66 4.40 -13.14 -88.74
N ALA A 67 3.23 -12.62 -89.12
CA ALA A 67 2.20 -12.18 -88.18
C ALA A 67 1.70 -13.33 -87.29
N VAL A 68 1.48 -14.53 -87.86
CA VAL A 68 1.08 -15.72 -87.09
C VAL A 68 2.17 -16.14 -86.10
N MET A 69 3.44 -16.09 -86.49
CA MET A 69 4.55 -16.38 -85.59
C MET A 69 4.62 -15.39 -84.42
N ILE A 70 4.54 -14.08 -84.71
CA ILE A 70 4.53 -13.03 -83.68
C ILE A 70 3.38 -13.23 -82.71
N TRP A 71 2.18 -13.49 -83.22
CA TRP A 71 1.01 -13.71 -82.40
C TRP A 71 1.16 -14.95 -81.51
N LYS A 72 1.73 -16.04 -82.01
CA LYS A 72 1.98 -17.26 -81.24
C LYS A 72 2.98 -17.03 -80.11
N GLU A 73 4.10 -16.37 -80.38
CA GLU A 73 5.11 -16.04 -79.36
C GLU A 73 4.55 -15.11 -78.29
N ARG A 74 3.70 -14.14 -78.69
CA ARG A 74 2.95 -13.31 -77.75
C ARG A 74 2.06 -14.12 -76.81
N GLN A 75 1.33 -15.12 -77.32
CA GLN A 75 0.51 -15.99 -76.47
C GLN A 75 1.35 -16.78 -75.45
N ILE A 76 2.51 -17.29 -75.89
CA ILE A 76 3.44 -18.02 -75.00
C ILE A 76 3.96 -17.10 -73.89
N PHE A 77 4.36 -15.87 -74.23
CA PHE A 77 4.82 -14.87 -73.28
C PHE A 77 3.73 -14.52 -72.24
N LEU A 78 2.51 -14.24 -72.68
CA LEU A 78 1.39 -13.93 -71.79
C LEU A 78 1.05 -15.11 -70.87
N GLN A 79 1.08 -16.34 -71.38
CA GLN A 79 0.88 -17.53 -70.56
C GLN A 79 1.97 -17.70 -69.51
N LYS A 80 3.21 -17.30 -69.80
CA LYS A 80 4.31 -17.35 -68.82
C LYS A 80 4.12 -16.36 -67.67
N ILE A 81 3.60 -15.16 -67.95
CA ILE A 81 3.44 -14.10 -66.93
C ILE A 81 2.13 -14.25 -66.15
N TYR A 82 1.04 -14.53 -66.87
CA TYR A 82 -0.32 -14.52 -66.34
C TYR A 82 -0.95 -15.91 -66.26
N GLY A 83 -0.26 -16.95 -66.71
CA GLY A 83 -0.75 -18.32 -66.61
C GLY A 83 -0.94 -18.75 -65.16
N ASN A 84 -1.82 -19.74 -64.99
CA ASN A 84 -2.03 -20.39 -63.70
C ASN A 84 -0.74 -21.10 -63.30
N ASP A 85 0.00 -20.48 -62.39
CA ASP A 85 1.14 -21.09 -61.73
C ASP A 85 0.60 -21.90 -60.52
N PRO A 86 0.62 -23.24 -60.59
CA PRO A 86 0.11 -24.07 -59.52
C PRO A 86 0.86 -23.86 -58.20
N ASP A 87 2.12 -23.39 -58.22
CA ASP A 87 2.84 -23.06 -56.99
C ASP A 87 2.32 -21.78 -56.34
N ARG A 88 1.98 -20.75 -57.13
CA ARG A 88 1.39 -19.52 -56.61
C ARG A 88 0.00 -19.74 -56.03
N GLU A 89 -0.84 -20.55 -56.68
CA GLU A 89 -2.16 -20.88 -56.13
C GLU A 89 -2.04 -21.77 -54.88
N ARG A 90 -1.14 -22.76 -54.86
CA ARG A 90 -0.85 -23.53 -53.63
C ARG A 90 -0.42 -22.64 -52.48
N HIS A 91 0.48 -21.69 -52.73
CA HIS A 91 0.95 -20.77 -51.69
C HIS A 91 -0.17 -19.88 -51.15
N LYS A 92 -1.05 -19.39 -52.04
CA LYS A 92 -2.23 -18.61 -51.66
C LYS A 92 -3.23 -19.43 -50.83
N GLU A 93 -3.47 -20.68 -51.19
CA GLU A 93 -4.32 -21.59 -50.42
C GLU A 93 -3.73 -21.87 -49.03
N GLU A 94 -2.42 -22.09 -48.96
CA GLU A 94 -1.71 -22.33 -47.70
C GLU A 94 -1.77 -21.10 -46.79
N LEU A 95 -1.50 -19.90 -47.31
CA LEU A 95 -1.60 -18.64 -46.56
C LEU A 95 -3.02 -18.42 -46.03
N HIS A 96 -4.04 -18.75 -46.83
CA HIS A 96 -5.43 -18.67 -46.43
C HIS A 96 -5.77 -19.68 -45.31
N ARG A 97 -5.21 -20.90 -45.40
CA ARG A 97 -5.35 -21.94 -44.37
C ARG A 97 -4.72 -21.50 -43.05
N GLU A 98 -3.49 -20.99 -43.08
CA GLU A 98 -2.79 -20.47 -41.91
C GLU A 98 -3.55 -19.31 -41.26
N THR A 99 -4.04 -18.37 -42.08
CA THR A 99 -4.84 -17.24 -41.61
C THR A 99 -6.10 -17.71 -40.88
N LYS A 100 -6.84 -18.67 -41.44
CA LYS A 100 -8.02 -19.28 -40.78
C LYS A 100 -7.67 -19.94 -39.45
N GLN A 101 -6.56 -20.66 -39.41
CA GLN A 101 -6.09 -21.31 -38.17
C GLN A 101 -5.71 -20.29 -37.11
N MET A 102 -5.04 -19.20 -37.49
CA MET A 102 -4.71 -18.10 -36.59
C MET A 102 -5.96 -17.47 -35.97
N PHE A 103 -6.98 -17.17 -36.78
CA PHE A 103 -8.25 -16.61 -36.28
C PHE A 103 -8.94 -17.56 -35.28
N ALA A 104 -9.04 -18.84 -35.61
CA ALA A 104 -9.64 -19.83 -34.71
C ALA A 104 -8.88 -19.97 -33.38
N ASN A 105 -7.54 -19.88 -33.42
CA ASN A 105 -6.71 -19.90 -32.22
C ASN A 105 -6.91 -18.62 -31.39
N SER A 106 -6.97 -17.45 -32.03
CA SER A 106 -7.21 -16.18 -31.35
C SER A 106 -8.56 -16.18 -30.64
N GLU A 107 -9.61 -16.69 -31.28
CA GLU A 107 -10.96 -16.78 -30.68
C GLU A 107 -10.95 -17.68 -29.43
N LYS A 108 -10.25 -18.82 -29.47
CA LYS A 108 -10.07 -19.69 -28.30
C LYS A 108 -9.34 -18.98 -27.15
N ILE A 109 -8.33 -18.17 -27.45
CA ILE A 109 -7.60 -17.40 -26.45
C ILE A 109 -8.51 -16.34 -25.82
N TRP A 110 -9.26 -15.60 -26.65
CA TRP A 110 -10.23 -14.61 -26.17
C TRP A 110 -11.25 -15.21 -25.23
N LYS A 111 -11.82 -16.36 -25.60
CA LYS A 111 -12.79 -17.06 -24.76
C LYS A 111 -12.20 -17.47 -23.40
N LYS A 112 -11.00 -18.05 -23.39
CA LYS A 112 -10.32 -18.41 -22.14
C LYS A 112 -9.99 -17.19 -21.27
N LEU A 113 -9.62 -16.07 -21.90
CA LEU A 113 -9.35 -14.82 -21.19
C LEU A 113 -10.64 -14.29 -20.53
N GLU A 114 -11.75 -14.29 -21.27
CA GLU A 114 -13.05 -13.84 -20.77
C GLU A 114 -13.54 -14.72 -19.60
N GLU A 115 -13.41 -16.04 -19.73
CA GLU A 115 -13.69 -17.00 -18.66
C GLU A 115 -12.83 -16.70 -17.41
N GLY A 116 -11.51 -16.53 -17.57
CA GLY A 116 -10.62 -16.22 -16.45
C GLY A 116 -10.90 -14.86 -15.80
N MET A 117 -11.31 -13.85 -16.58
CA MET A 117 -11.73 -12.55 -16.05
C MET A 117 -13.04 -12.68 -15.25
N ALA A 118 -14.01 -13.45 -15.73
CA ALA A 118 -15.26 -13.70 -15.02
C ALA A 118 -15.03 -14.44 -13.69
N GLU A 119 -14.17 -15.46 -13.69
CA GLU A 119 -13.75 -16.17 -12.47
C GLU A 119 -13.08 -15.23 -11.46
N THR A 120 -12.15 -14.39 -11.92
CA THR A 120 -11.45 -13.42 -11.06
C THR A 120 -12.41 -12.43 -10.43
N LEU A 121 -13.38 -11.91 -11.19
CA LEU A 121 -14.43 -11.02 -10.68
C LEU A 121 -15.30 -11.72 -9.63
N ALA A 122 -15.66 -12.98 -9.85
CA ALA A 122 -16.44 -13.76 -8.90
C ALA A 122 -15.69 -13.97 -7.57
N ILE A 123 -14.38 -14.27 -7.64
CA ILE A 123 -13.51 -14.41 -6.46
C ILE A 123 -13.39 -13.06 -5.71
N GLN A 124 -13.17 -11.96 -6.41
CA GLN A 124 -13.09 -10.64 -5.77
C GLN A 124 -14.40 -10.28 -5.06
N LYS A 125 -15.55 -10.57 -5.68
CA LYS A 125 -16.86 -10.31 -5.08
C LYS A 125 -17.08 -11.15 -3.81
N SER A 126 -16.75 -12.44 -3.84
CA SER A 126 -16.91 -13.32 -2.67
C SER A 126 -15.98 -12.94 -1.52
N LEU A 127 -14.73 -12.55 -1.83
CA LEU A 127 -13.78 -12.05 -0.84
C LEU A 127 -14.26 -10.76 -0.19
N LEU A 128 -14.76 -9.82 -1.00
CA LEU A 128 -15.30 -8.54 -0.51
C LEU A 128 -16.51 -8.75 0.41
N GLU A 129 -17.44 -9.63 0.02
CA GLU A 129 -18.61 -9.95 0.84
C GLU A 129 -18.19 -10.62 2.16
N GLY A 130 -17.23 -11.56 2.11
CA GLY A 130 -16.67 -12.19 3.30
C GLY A 130 -15.97 -11.17 4.24
N GLN A 131 -15.24 -10.22 3.68
CA GLN A 131 -14.60 -9.14 4.44
C GLN A 131 -15.63 -8.20 5.09
N LYS A 132 -16.72 -7.90 4.39
CA LYS A 132 -17.81 -7.09 4.92
C LYS A 132 -18.48 -7.78 6.11
N VAL A 133 -18.84 -9.06 5.98
CA VAL A 133 -19.49 -9.85 7.04
C VAL A 133 -18.57 -10.00 8.27
N THR A 134 -17.27 -10.27 8.06
CA THR A 134 -16.30 -10.36 9.16
C THR A 134 -16.11 -9.02 9.87
N SER A 135 -16.10 -7.92 9.13
CA SER A 135 -16.03 -6.57 9.72
C SER A 135 -17.30 -6.23 10.50
N GLU A 136 -18.48 -6.55 9.96
CA GLU A 136 -19.77 -6.29 10.60
C GLU A 136 -19.95 -7.10 11.89
N THR A 137 -19.57 -8.37 11.89
CA THR A 137 -19.59 -9.23 13.08
C THR A 137 -18.61 -8.73 14.16
N ALA A 138 -17.42 -8.28 13.77
CA ALA A 138 -16.46 -7.69 14.69
C ALA A 138 -16.96 -6.37 15.29
N LEU A 139 -17.58 -5.50 14.47
CA LEU A 139 -18.19 -4.25 14.93
C LEU A 139 -19.34 -4.51 15.92
N ASN A 140 -20.21 -5.47 15.62
CA ASN A 140 -21.31 -5.84 16.51
C ASN A 140 -20.78 -6.41 17.84
N GLY A 141 -19.75 -7.27 17.78
CA GLY A 141 -19.08 -7.78 18.98
C GLY A 141 -18.49 -6.68 19.87
N LYS A 142 -17.79 -5.71 19.26
CA LYS A 142 -17.29 -4.52 19.97
C LYS A 142 -18.43 -3.65 20.52
N GLY A 143 -19.52 -3.50 19.78
CA GLY A 143 -20.71 -2.77 20.22
C GLY A 143 -21.30 -3.36 21.51
N LYS A 144 -21.43 -4.69 21.57
CA LYS A 144 -21.87 -5.38 22.80
C LYS A 144 -20.94 -5.15 23.98
N GLN A 145 -19.62 -5.25 23.77
CA GLN A 145 -18.64 -4.97 24.82
C GLN A 145 -18.68 -3.52 25.31
N ILE A 146 -18.95 -2.56 24.42
CA ILE A 146 -19.12 -1.15 24.80
C ILE A 146 -20.36 -1.02 25.69
N GLN A 147 -21.50 -1.59 25.27
CA GLN A 147 -22.73 -1.56 26.04
C GLN A 147 -22.55 -2.17 27.45
N GLU A 148 -21.93 -3.34 27.56
CA GLU A 148 -21.64 -3.98 28.86
C GLU A 148 -20.79 -3.08 29.77
N LYS A 149 -19.81 -2.37 29.20
CA LYS A 149 -18.98 -1.42 29.94
C LYS A 149 -19.75 -0.17 30.35
N GLU A 150 -20.63 0.34 29.50
CA GLU A 150 -21.48 1.50 29.78
C GLU A 150 -22.41 1.21 30.96
N GLU A 151 -23.04 0.03 30.96
CA GLU A 151 -23.89 -0.44 32.07
C GLU A 151 -23.10 -0.55 33.37
N LYS A 152 -21.86 -1.06 33.30
CA LYS A 152 -21.00 -1.16 34.49
C LYS A 152 -20.57 0.21 35.03
N ILE A 153 -20.27 1.16 34.14
CA ILE A 153 -19.95 2.53 34.51
C ILE A 153 -21.15 3.15 35.25
N GLN A 154 -22.35 3.04 34.70
CA GLN A 154 -23.57 3.56 35.33
C GLN A 154 -23.81 2.95 36.72
N GLU A 155 -23.59 1.65 36.88
CA GLU A 155 -23.70 0.97 38.17
C GLU A 155 -22.70 1.55 39.20
N LEU A 156 -21.44 1.71 38.80
CA LEU A 156 -20.38 2.24 39.66
C LEU A 156 -20.61 3.72 40.02
N GLU A 157 -21.07 4.54 39.07
CA GLU A 157 -21.45 5.93 39.31
C GLU A 157 -22.57 6.02 40.36
N GLY A 158 -23.57 5.14 40.28
CA GLY A 158 -24.64 5.05 41.29
C GLY A 158 -24.11 4.68 42.68
N GLN A 159 -23.16 3.73 42.75
CA GLN A 159 -22.52 3.36 44.02
C GLN A 159 -21.70 4.51 44.61
N ILE A 160 -20.91 5.21 43.79
CA ILE A 160 -20.13 6.39 44.20
C ILE A 160 -21.06 7.46 44.78
N PHE A 161 -22.18 7.74 44.11
CA PHE A 161 -23.17 8.71 44.57
C PHE A 161 -23.74 8.34 45.94
N SER A 162 -24.14 7.08 46.15
CA SER A 162 -24.66 6.61 47.44
C SER A 162 -23.62 6.70 48.56
N LEU A 163 -22.36 6.33 48.27
CA LEU A 163 -21.27 6.40 49.23
C LEU A 163 -20.91 7.85 49.59
N GLN A 164 -20.94 8.77 48.61
CA GLN A 164 -20.77 10.21 48.87
C GLN A 164 -21.87 10.73 49.81
N GLU A 165 -23.13 10.37 49.56
CA GLU A 165 -24.24 10.79 50.42
C GLU A 165 -24.10 10.24 51.85
N GLN A 166 -23.62 9.01 52.01
CA GLN A 166 -23.30 8.44 53.32
C GLN A 166 -22.15 9.18 54.02
N CYS A 167 -21.08 9.51 53.29
CA CYS A 167 -19.96 10.30 53.83
C CYS A 167 -20.43 11.67 54.31
N ASP A 168 -21.24 12.37 53.51
CA ASP A 168 -21.79 13.68 53.86
C ASP A 168 -22.69 13.61 55.11
N ARG A 169 -23.54 12.59 55.22
CA ARG A 169 -24.35 12.34 56.42
C ARG A 169 -23.48 12.13 57.66
N LEU A 170 -22.53 11.20 57.58
CA LEU A 170 -21.61 10.89 58.67
C LEU A 170 -20.73 12.10 59.05
N GLN A 171 -20.38 12.94 58.09
CA GLN A 171 -19.63 14.17 58.33
C GLN A 171 -20.47 15.20 59.09
N LYS A 172 -21.75 15.39 58.72
CA LYS A 172 -22.69 16.25 59.45
C LYS A 172 -22.93 15.74 60.87
N GLU A 173 -23.13 14.43 61.05
CA GLU A 173 -23.26 13.81 62.38
C GLU A 173 -22.00 14.03 63.22
N ASN A 174 -20.81 13.80 62.66
CA ASN A 174 -19.54 14.06 63.34
C ASN A 174 -19.37 15.55 63.71
N GLN A 175 -19.82 16.49 62.88
CA GLN A 175 -19.80 17.91 63.20
C GLN A 175 -20.73 18.24 64.37
N GLN A 176 -21.97 17.71 64.36
CA GLN A 176 -22.92 17.89 65.46
C GLN A 176 -22.40 17.27 66.77
N ILE A 177 -21.81 16.06 66.71
CA ILE A 177 -21.17 15.43 67.86
C ILE A 177 -20.02 16.30 68.39
N LYS A 178 -19.14 16.81 67.51
CA LYS A 178 -18.06 17.73 67.90
C LYS A 178 -18.58 19.02 68.54
N GLU A 179 -19.68 19.59 68.03
CA GLU A 179 -20.31 20.76 68.64
C GLU A 179 -20.96 20.45 69.99
N ASN A 180 -21.63 19.31 70.12
CA ASN A 180 -22.24 18.86 71.36
C ASN A 180 -21.19 18.52 72.42
N VAL A 181 -20.05 17.94 72.03
CA VAL A 181 -18.88 17.75 72.89
C VAL A 181 -18.28 19.09 73.30
N LYS A 182 -18.11 20.06 72.37
CA LYS A 182 -17.66 21.42 72.72
C LYS A 182 -18.60 22.15 73.68
N LYS A 183 -19.92 21.94 73.58
CA LYS A 183 -20.94 22.51 74.48
C LYS A 183 -20.97 21.80 75.84
N ARG A 184 -20.70 20.49 75.91
CA ARG A 184 -20.57 19.72 77.17
C ARG A 184 -19.22 19.93 77.87
N ASP A 185 -18.17 20.27 77.14
CA ASP A 185 -16.85 20.67 77.65
C ASP A 185 -16.72 22.17 77.97
N ALA A 186 -17.84 22.86 78.21
CA ALA A 186 -17.86 24.17 78.85
C ALA A 186 -17.70 24.02 80.39
N ARG A 187 -16.64 23.34 80.83
CA ARG A 187 -16.15 23.37 82.22
C ARG A 187 -14.93 24.30 82.28
N PRO A 188 -14.71 25.07 83.37
CA PRO A 188 -13.63 26.04 83.42
C PRO A 188 -12.28 25.31 83.33
N LYS A 189 -11.50 25.61 82.28
CA LYS A 189 -10.13 25.10 82.16
C LYS A 189 -9.25 25.79 83.20
N GLY A 190 -9.12 25.15 84.35
CA GLY A 190 -8.10 25.48 85.33
C GLY A 190 -6.69 25.40 84.73
N PHE A 191 -5.79 26.20 85.30
CA PHE A 191 -4.41 26.51 84.91
C PHE A 191 -3.46 25.35 84.51
N ARG A 192 -3.86 24.08 84.61
CA ARG A 192 -3.02 22.91 84.28
C ARG A 192 -2.88 22.62 82.78
N GLY A 193 -3.82 23.07 81.93
CA GLY A 193 -3.78 22.81 80.48
C GLY A 193 -2.79 23.69 79.69
N ILE A 194 -2.51 24.89 80.19
CA ILE A 194 -1.58 25.84 79.56
C ILE A 194 -0.13 25.37 79.76
N CYS A 195 0.21 24.88 80.97
CA CYS A 195 1.53 24.34 81.27
C CYS A 195 1.89 23.13 80.39
N TRP A 196 0.93 22.27 80.05
CA TRP A 196 1.17 21.12 79.18
C TRP A 196 1.44 21.51 77.71
N LYS A 197 0.71 22.49 77.17
CA LYS A 197 0.95 23.01 75.81
C LYS A 197 2.28 23.77 75.71
N VAL A 198 2.62 24.59 76.71
CA VAL A 198 3.90 25.30 76.78
C VAL A 198 5.06 24.32 76.92
N ARG A 199 4.93 23.28 77.76
CA ARG A 199 5.95 22.24 77.93
C ARG A 199 6.12 21.35 76.69
N ARG A 200 5.06 21.11 75.92
CA ARG A 200 5.12 20.33 74.67
C ARG A 200 5.74 21.13 73.52
N LYS A 201 5.44 22.43 73.42
CA LYS A 201 6.11 23.34 72.48
C LYS A 201 7.61 23.50 72.81
N ALA A 202 7.96 23.70 74.08
CA ALA A 202 9.36 23.78 74.51
C ALA A 202 10.17 22.49 74.24
N LYS A 203 9.53 21.31 74.23
CA LYS A 203 10.20 20.03 73.86
C LYS A 203 10.48 19.92 72.37
N ALA A 204 9.58 20.43 71.52
CA ALA A 204 9.77 20.46 70.06
C ALA A 204 10.85 21.47 69.69
N ASP A 205 10.79 22.68 70.26
CA ASP A 205 11.78 23.73 70.04
C ASP A 205 13.19 23.28 70.48
N ALA A 206 13.29 22.56 71.61
CA ALA A 206 14.56 21.99 72.09
C ALA A 206 15.12 20.87 71.18
N PHE A 207 14.27 20.12 70.48
CA PHE A 207 14.71 19.10 69.52
C PHE A 207 15.21 19.75 68.22
N ILE A 208 14.49 20.76 67.74
CA ILE A 208 14.85 21.54 66.54
C ILE A 208 16.23 22.18 66.74
N ALA A 209 16.44 22.88 67.86
CA ALA A 209 17.72 23.53 68.16
C ALA A 209 18.87 22.54 68.35
N ALA A 210 18.63 21.37 68.98
CA ALA A 210 19.69 20.41 69.27
C ALA A 210 20.16 19.62 68.04
N TYR A 211 19.24 19.28 67.12
CA TYR A 211 19.53 18.32 66.04
C TYR A 211 19.23 18.84 64.64
N LEU A 212 18.14 19.58 64.43
CA LEU A 212 17.73 19.99 63.08
C LEU A 212 18.49 21.23 62.60
N GLU A 213 18.78 22.18 63.49
CA GLU A 213 19.56 23.38 63.18
C GLU A 213 21.08 23.14 63.21
N ASN A 214 21.53 22.08 63.88
CA ASN A 214 22.95 21.74 63.95
C ASN A 214 23.46 21.26 62.57
N LYS A 215 24.50 21.92 62.05
CA LYS A 215 25.08 21.64 60.72
C LYS A 215 25.98 20.40 60.68
N GLU A 216 26.40 19.89 61.83
CA GLU A 216 27.25 18.70 61.93
C GLU A 216 26.48 17.41 61.60
N TYR A 217 25.15 17.42 61.74
CA TYR A 217 24.31 16.28 61.37
C TYR A 217 23.96 16.31 59.88
N SER A 218 24.10 15.17 59.22
CA SER A 218 23.64 14.97 57.84
C SER A 218 22.11 15.02 57.76
N ARG A 219 21.58 15.22 56.54
CA ARG A 219 20.13 15.24 56.31
C ARG A 219 19.47 13.91 56.70
N GLU A 220 20.14 12.81 56.41
CA GLU A 220 19.66 11.45 56.70
C GLU A 220 19.67 11.17 58.19
N GLN A 221 20.69 11.66 58.92
CA GLN A 221 20.72 11.56 60.39
C GLN A 221 19.60 12.39 61.03
N LYS A 222 19.28 13.58 60.50
CA LYS A 222 18.17 14.42 60.97
C LYS A 222 16.82 13.75 60.77
N GLU A 223 16.60 13.16 59.59
CA GLU A 223 15.38 12.42 59.27
C GLU A 223 15.21 11.20 60.20
N TYR A 224 16.30 10.45 60.43
CA TYR A 224 16.27 9.31 61.35
C TYR A 224 15.93 9.72 62.78
N LEU A 225 16.50 10.83 63.28
CA LEU A 225 16.21 11.35 64.61
C LEU A 225 14.75 11.85 64.74
N LEU A 226 14.20 12.45 63.68
CA LEU A 226 12.78 12.82 63.59
C LEU A 226 11.89 11.58 63.69
N GLN A 227 12.20 10.55 62.90
CA GLN A 227 11.46 9.29 62.93
C GLN A 227 11.53 8.62 64.32
N CYS A 228 12.66 8.72 65.03
CA CYS A 228 12.78 8.22 66.40
C CYS A 228 11.85 8.96 67.37
N LEU A 229 11.73 10.28 67.23
CA LEU A 229 10.82 11.11 68.02
C LEU A 229 9.33 10.78 67.72
N GLU A 230 8.99 10.58 66.44
CA GLU A 230 7.65 10.17 65.99
C GLU A 230 7.30 8.76 66.49
N SER A 231 8.29 7.87 66.52
CA SER A 231 8.17 6.50 67.06
C SER A 231 8.08 6.45 68.58
N GLY A 232 8.16 7.60 69.28
CA GLY A 232 7.90 7.71 70.71
C GLY A 232 9.12 7.80 71.62
N ASP A 233 10.34 7.89 71.08
CA ASP A 233 11.53 8.08 71.91
C ASP A 233 11.55 9.50 72.51
N SER A 234 11.90 9.60 73.79
CA SER A 234 12.06 10.88 74.47
C SER A 234 13.36 11.59 74.07
N LEU A 235 13.38 12.92 74.15
CA LEU A 235 14.60 13.73 73.88
C LEU A 235 15.82 13.28 74.70
N ARG A 236 15.60 12.69 75.89
CA ARG A 236 16.67 12.14 76.73
C ARG A 236 17.23 10.84 76.18
N GLU A 237 16.38 9.96 75.68
CA GLU A 237 16.81 8.70 75.05
C GLU A 237 17.56 8.99 73.76
N ILE A 238 17.05 9.92 72.94
CA ILE A 238 17.69 10.33 71.69
C ILE A 238 19.11 10.87 71.95
N LYS A 239 19.32 11.67 73.01
CA LYS A 239 20.65 12.17 73.40
C LYS A 239 21.68 11.08 73.68
N THR A 240 21.27 9.86 74.05
CA THR A 240 22.21 8.79 74.40
C THR A 240 22.87 8.14 73.20
N PHE A 241 22.25 8.24 72.01
CA PHE A 241 22.75 7.62 70.78
C PHE A 241 22.94 8.61 69.62
N ALA A 242 22.40 9.82 69.73
CA ALA A 242 22.54 10.86 68.71
C ALA A 242 23.94 11.50 68.75
N SER A 243 24.80 11.16 67.79
CA SER A 243 26.11 11.79 67.60
C SER A 243 26.38 12.05 66.11
N PRO A 244 26.89 13.24 65.73
CA PRO A 244 27.16 13.57 64.33
C PRO A 244 28.17 12.62 63.66
N GLY A 245 29.14 12.10 64.43
CA GLY A 245 30.17 11.18 63.93
C GLY A 245 29.74 9.72 63.81
N LEU A 246 28.47 9.38 64.09
CA LEU A 246 27.95 8.02 64.00
C LEU A 246 27.08 7.81 62.76
N THR A 247 27.25 6.68 62.08
CA THR A 247 26.34 6.31 60.99
C THR A 247 24.97 5.89 61.54
N ILE A 248 23.91 6.02 60.73
CA ILE A 248 22.54 5.63 61.12
C ILE A 248 22.48 4.19 61.68
N PRO A 249 23.13 3.17 61.06
CA PRO A 249 23.15 1.82 61.62
C PRO A 249 23.83 1.71 62.98
N MET A 250 24.85 2.53 63.26
CA MET A 250 25.50 2.58 64.57
C MET A 250 24.59 3.23 65.62
N MET A 251 23.88 4.30 65.25
CA MET A 251 22.89 4.97 66.11
C MET A 251 21.73 4.03 66.44
N GLU A 252 21.26 3.24 65.48
CA GLU A 252 20.20 2.26 65.68
C GLU A 252 20.61 1.11 66.60
N ARG A 253 21.85 0.63 66.47
CA ARG A 253 22.43 -0.34 67.40
C ARG A 253 22.49 0.20 68.82
N LEU A 254 22.96 1.43 69.01
CA LEU A 254 23.00 2.07 70.34
C LEU A 254 21.59 2.32 70.90
N ARG A 255 20.63 2.72 70.07
CA ARG A 255 19.22 2.86 70.43
C ARG A 255 18.65 1.54 70.95
N ASN A 256 18.93 0.43 70.27
CA ASN A 256 18.47 -0.91 70.66
C ASN A 256 19.17 -1.43 71.92
N LEU A 257 20.45 -1.11 72.14
CA LEU A 257 21.16 -1.44 73.38
C LEU A 257 20.60 -0.69 74.60
N ASN A 258 20.14 0.56 74.40
CA ASN A 258 19.57 1.39 75.45
C ASN A 258 18.07 1.12 75.70
N ARG A 259 17.41 0.35 74.83
CA ARG A 259 16.05 -0.16 75.06
C ARG A 259 16.09 -1.30 76.07
N LYS A 260 15.56 -1.08 77.27
CA LYS A 260 15.36 -2.16 78.26
C LYS A 260 14.54 -3.29 77.61
N PRO A 261 14.90 -4.58 77.77
CA PRO A 261 14.12 -5.69 77.23
C PRO A 261 12.73 -5.69 77.88
N SER A 262 11.72 -5.28 77.14
CA SER A 262 10.32 -5.49 77.49
C SER A 262 10.00 -6.96 77.28
N ALA A 263 9.91 -7.68 78.39
CA ALA A 263 9.34 -9.03 78.44
C ALA A 263 7.92 -9.01 77.86
N GLY A 264 7.64 -9.84 76.86
CA GLY A 264 6.27 -10.07 76.43
C GLY A 264 6.10 -10.60 75.03
N GLN A 265 5.70 -11.87 74.96
CA GLN A 265 4.81 -12.47 73.95
C GLN A 265 5.52 -12.91 72.66
N ARG A 266 6.02 -14.17 72.63
CA ARG A 266 5.27 -15.43 72.39
C ARG A 266 4.59 -15.49 71.03
N LYS A 267 5.21 -16.34 70.21
CA LYS A 267 4.70 -17.05 69.04
C LYS A 267 3.25 -17.50 69.22
N GLU A 268 2.47 -17.33 68.16
CA GLU A 268 1.42 -18.27 67.80
C GLU A 268 1.68 -18.69 66.35
N GLU A 269 1.86 -19.99 66.18
CA GLU A 269 1.81 -20.73 64.92
C GLU A 269 0.35 -20.93 64.49
#